data_AF-A0A7C4X445-F1
#
_entry.id   AF-A0A7C4X445-F1
#
_cell.length_a   1.000
_cell.length_b   1.000
_cell.length_c   1.000
_cell.angle_alpha   90.00
_cell.angle_beta   90.00
_cell.angle_gamma   90.00
#
_symmetry.space_group_name_H-M   'P 1'
#
loop_
_entity.id
_entity.type
_entity.pdbx_description
1 polymer ?
#
loop_
_entity_poly.entity_id
_entity_poly.type
_entity_poly.pdbx_seq_one_letter_code
_entity_poly.pdbx_strand_id
1 'polypeptide(L)'
;MKKSLLSFVAAIAMAMGASAQVTVHFTEADTATVPGWWVNHSANSYWDLGQCDSVAGYYAEFTYELTDTLKAWDWITDLKVDVTDTWIDLQSNLWVNFWIKVDGINAGDTLACVFELNNANGDKFGWPNVQFKINELNKWQWVSLDLSSLDFSGNSAASLDGITLVKFSPQVIKNYAPVNDKSFIYDFQDITVSNGQANATAEPCKTNVGIVAAKSTRSNLFYPNPAQGFINLKKVASGQIIDLSGKVVLRFANTSRVDLSNLRSGLYFIKVDNQVEKLMVK
;
A
#
# COMPACT_ATOMS: atom_id res chain seq x y z
N MET A 1 30.82 25.97 8.43
CA MET A 1 30.29 25.90 9.81
C MET A 1 28.88 25.27 9.92
N LYS A 2 28.38 24.50 8.92
CA LYS A 2 27.05 23.84 8.95
C LYS A 2 27.05 22.36 9.38
N LYS A 3 28.23 21.75 9.63
CA LYS A 3 28.36 20.31 9.96
C LYS A 3 28.06 19.96 11.42
N SER A 4 27.94 20.93 12.35
CA SER A 4 27.79 20.64 13.79
C SER A 4 26.34 20.58 14.30
N LEU A 5 25.35 21.04 13.52
CA LEU A 5 23.94 20.96 13.91
C LEU A 5 23.31 19.64 13.47
N LEU A 6 23.70 19.10 12.30
CA LEU A 6 23.21 17.83 11.76
C LEU A 6 23.65 16.62 12.58
N SER A 7 24.89 16.64 13.08
CA SER A 7 25.44 15.62 13.98
C SER A 7 24.75 15.60 15.35
N PHE A 8 24.18 16.73 15.79
CA PHE A 8 23.42 16.82 17.04
C PHE A 8 21.98 16.29 16.90
N VAL A 9 21.35 16.51 15.74
CA VAL A 9 20.01 15.95 15.44
C VAL A 9 20.07 14.42 15.28
N ALA A 10 21.12 13.90 14.64
CA ALA A 10 21.33 12.45 14.50
C ALA A 10 21.56 11.75 15.86
N ALA A 11 22.29 12.37 16.79
CA ALA A 11 22.50 11.83 18.13
C ALA A 11 21.20 11.79 18.97
N ILE A 12 20.27 12.74 18.75
CA ILE A 12 18.97 12.77 19.44
C ILE A 12 18.01 11.71 18.87
N ALA A 13 18.06 11.43 17.57
CA ALA A 13 17.25 10.35 16.96
C ALA A 13 17.63 8.95 17.49
N MET A 14 18.92 8.71 17.76
CA MET A 14 19.40 7.45 18.36
C MET A 14 18.95 7.28 19.82
N ALA A 15 18.76 8.37 20.57
CA ALA A 15 18.24 8.32 21.94
C ALA A 15 16.73 8.02 22.00
N MET A 16 16.03 8.02 20.86
CA MET A 16 14.59 7.82 20.75
C MET A 16 14.21 6.56 19.95
N GLY A 17 15.04 5.52 19.89
CA GLY A 17 14.63 4.18 19.41
C GLY A 17 13.98 4.11 18.01
N ALA A 18 14.12 5.15 17.19
CA ALA A 18 13.60 5.16 15.83
C ALA A 18 14.59 4.39 14.94
N SER A 19 14.15 3.27 14.38
CA SER A 19 14.93 2.53 13.38
C SER A 19 15.19 3.44 12.17
N ALA A 20 16.46 3.59 11.79
CA ALA A 20 16.81 4.29 10.56
C ALA A 20 16.17 3.56 9.37
N GLN A 21 15.39 4.28 8.56
CA GLN A 21 14.73 3.76 7.37
C GLN A 21 14.70 4.82 6.26
N VAL A 22 14.86 4.37 5.02
CA VAL A 22 14.60 5.14 3.81
C VAL A 22 13.40 4.53 3.14
N THR A 23 12.33 5.31 2.97
CA THR A 23 11.16 4.88 2.22
C THR A 23 11.02 5.72 0.96
N VAL A 24 10.71 5.01 -0.11
CA VAL A 24 10.52 5.53 -1.45
C VAL A 24 9.07 5.37 -1.83
N HIS A 25 8.46 6.45 -2.28
CA HIS A 25 7.10 6.45 -2.82
C HIS A 25 7.15 6.92 -4.28
N PHE A 26 6.46 6.21 -5.17
CA PHE A 26 6.25 6.67 -6.53
C PHE A 26 5.22 7.79 -6.55
N THR A 27 5.49 8.82 -7.34
CA THR A 27 4.67 10.01 -7.51
C THR A 27 4.48 10.33 -8.99
N GLU A 28 3.57 11.25 -9.32
CA GLU A 28 3.35 11.73 -10.69
C GLU A 28 4.62 12.26 -11.35
N ALA A 29 5.57 12.76 -10.55
CA ALA A 29 6.83 13.29 -11.05
C ALA A 29 7.77 12.19 -11.57
N ASP A 30 7.62 10.94 -11.11
CA ASP A 30 8.50 9.79 -11.39
C ASP A 30 8.24 9.18 -12.78
N THR A 31 8.26 10.02 -13.81
CA THR A 31 8.16 9.61 -15.22
C THR A 31 9.50 9.01 -15.71
N ALA A 32 9.48 8.33 -16.87
CA ALA A 32 10.62 7.66 -17.51
C ALA A 32 11.87 8.54 -17.79
N THR A 33 11.88 9.80 -17.38
CA THR A 33 12.96 10.76 -17.59
C THR A 33 13.59 11.31 -16.31
N VAL A 34 13.17 10.86 -15.11
CA VAL A 34 13.72 11.38 -13.84
C VAL A 34 15.14 10.87 -13.59
N PRO A 35 16.17 11.74 -13.45
CA PRO A 35 17.58 11.35 -13.38
C PRO A 35 18.03 10.58 -12.12
N GLY A 36 17.13 10.21 -11.21
CA GLY A 36 17.46 9.51 -9.95
C GLY A 36 17.13 8.01 -9.95
N TRP A 37 16.11 7.59 -10.71
CA TRP A 37 15.55 6.23 -10.74
C TRP A 37 15.99 5.50 -12.01
N TRP A 38 17.24 5.05 -12.06
CA TRP A 38 17.70 4.37 -13.27
C TRP A 38 17.26 2.90 -13.26
N VAL A 39 16.04 2.61 -13.73
CA VAL A 39 15.66 1.28 -14.21
C VAL A 39 16.41 1.04 -15.52
N ASN A 40 17.40 0.16 -15.50
CA ASN A 40 18.00 -0.31 -16.75
C ASN A 40 17.09 -1.37 -17.36
N HIS A 41 16.77 -1.21 -18.63
CA HIS A 41 15.97 -2.16 -19.39
C HIS A 41 16.89 -3.20 -20.01
N SER A 42 16.59 -4.48 -19.78
CA SER A 42 16.96 -5.51 -20.75
C SER A 42 16.19 -5.28 -22.05
N ALA A 43 16.64 -5.88 -23.16
CA ALA A 43 15.93 -5.81 -24.45
C ALA A 43 14.48 -6.35 -24.38
N ASN A 44 14.13 -7.12 -23.34
CA ASN A 44 12.85 -7.81 -23.18
C ASN A 44 12.04 -7.30 -21.98
N SER A 45 12.42 -6.15 -21.41
CA SER A 45 11.74 -5.57 -20.24
C SER A 45 11.35 -4.13 -20.50
N TYR A 46 10.12 -3.77 -20.19
CA TYR A 46 9.67 -2.39 -20.15
C TYR A 46 9.04 -2.09 -18.79
N TRP A 47 9.00 -0.81 -18.42
CA TRP A 47 8.31 -0.35 -17.23
C TRP A 47 7.47 0.87 -17.58
N ASP A 48 6.37 1.04 -16.85
CA ASP A 48 5.51 2.21 -16.94
C ASP A 48 5.09 2.65 -15.53
N LEU A 49 4.72 3.92 -15.41
CA LEU A 49 4.19 4.48 -14.17
C LEU A 49 2.66 4.36 -14.19
N GLY A 50 2.12 3.41 -13.42
CA GLY A 50 0.69 3.24 -13.22
C GLY A 50 0.14 4.24 -12.18
N GLN A 51 -1.05 4.77 -12.44
CA GLN A 51 -1.80 5.59 -11.49
C GLN A 51 -2.91 4.75 -10.85
N CYS A 52 -3.08 4.84 -9.54
CA CYS A 52 -4.22 4.20 -8.86
C CYS A 52 -5.53 4.93 -9.22
N ASP A 53 -6.57 4.19 -9.64
CA ASP A 53 -7.85 4.76 -10.11
C ASP A 53 -8.63 5.64 -9.11
N SER A 54 -8.37 5.50 -7.80
CA SER A 54 -9.20 6.12 -6.74
C SER A 54 -8.44 6.83 -5.63
N VAL A 55 -7.11 6.85 -5.69
CA VAL A 55 -6.23 7.49 -4.71
C VAL A 55 -5.09 8.16 -5.48
N ALA A 56 -4.56 9.29 -4.98
CA ALA A 56 -3.34 9.92 -5.49
C ALA A 56 -2.08 9.07 -5.18
N GLY A 57 -2.09 7.80 -5.61
CA GLY A 57 -0.98 6.86 -5.50
C GLY A 57 -0.52 6.45 -6.88
N TYR A 58 0.79 6.24 -7.02
CA TYR A 58 1.41 5.73 -8.22
C TYR A 58 2.17 4.45 -7.89
N TYR A 59 2.33 3.59 -8.89
CA TYR A 59 3.12 2.38 -8.81
C TYR A 59 3.95 2.23 -10.08
N ALA A 60 5.09 1.55 -9.97
CA ALA A 60 5.89 1.18 -11.13
C ALA A 60 5.48 -0.22 -11.58
N GLU A 61 4.93 -0.34 -12.78
CA GLU A 61 4.60 -1.59 -13.45
C GLU A 61 5.77 -2.03 -14.32
N PHE A 62 6.18 -3.27 -14.18
CA PHE A 62 7.25 -3.87 -14.96
C PHE A 62 6.69 -5.06 -15.71
N THR A 63 6.92 -5.09 -17.02
CA THR A 63 6.60 -6.25 -17.84
C THR A 63 7.87 -6.83 -18.41
N TYR A 64 7.98 -8.15 -18.28
CA TYR A 64 9.03 -8.94 -18.87
C TYR A 64 8.45 -9.95 -19.85
N GLU A 65 8.93 -9.91 -21.09
CA GLU A 65 8.61 -10.93 -22.08
C GLU A 65 9.53 -12.13 -21.89
N LEU A 66 8.93 -13.27 -21.53
CA LEU A 66 9.65 -14.51 -21.30
C LEU A 66 10.00 -15.13 -22.64
N THR A 67 11.25 -14.93 -23.05
CA THR A 67 11.85 -15.79 -24.07
C THR A 67 12.07 -17.19 -23.48
N ASP A 68 12.01 -18.25 -24.30
CA ASP A 68 12.10 -19.66 -23.86
C ASP A 68 13.40 -20.01 -23.09
N THR A 69 14.34 -19.07 -22.94
CA THR A 69 15.56 -19.19 -22.14
C THR A 69 15.79 -17.98 -21.24
N LEU A 70 15.07 -17.90 -20.11
CA LEU A 70 15.56 -17.10 -18.98
C LEU A 70 16.88 -17.73 -18.51
N LYS A 71 18.01 -17.04 -18.72
CA LYS A 71 19.24 -17.44 -18.06
C LYS A 71 19.15 -16.94 -16.62
N ALA A 72 19.58 -17.78 -15.67
CA ALA A 72 19.93 -17.25 -14.37
C ALA A 72 20.87 -16.05 -14.60
N TRP A 73 20.68 -14.97 -13.85
CA TRP A 73 21.52 -13.75 -13.88
C TRP A 73 21.17 -12.67 -14.91
N ASP A 74 20.12 -12.83 -15.72
CA ASP A 74 19.65 -11.72 -16.56
C ASP A 74 18.95 -10.67 -15.69
N TRP A 75 19.49 -9.46 -15.57
CA TRP A 75 18.81 -8.34 -14.90
C TRP A 75 17.53 -8.02 -15.68
N ILE A 76 16.39 -8.45 -15.14
CA ILE A 76 15.09 -8.17 -15.74
C ILE A 76 14.76 -6.69 -15.53
N THR A 77 15.10 -6.14 -14.35
CA THR A 77 14.95 -4.71 -14.02
C THR A 77 16.00 -4.27 -13.01
N ASP A 78 16.46 -3.02 -13.08
CA ASP A 78 17.46 -2.48 -12.16
C ASP A 78 16.83 -1.40 -11.27
N LEU A 79 16.05 -1.77 -10.24
CA LEU A 79 15.45 -0.78 -9.33
C LEU A 79 16.49 -0.33 -8.30
N LYS A 80 16.67 0.98 -8.12
CA LYS A 80 17.73 1.56 -7.29
C LYS A 80 17.14 2.44 -6.18
N VAL A 81 17.63 2.27 -4.96
CA VAL A 81 17.29 3.10 -3.81
C VAL A 81 18.55 3.73 -3.25
N ASP A 82 18.61 5.07 -3.29
CA ASP A 82 19.68 5.85 -2.68
C ASP A 82 19.50 5.89 -1.15
N VAL A 83 20.54 5.50 -0.41
CA VAL A 83 20.56 5.43 1.06
C VAL A 83 21.65 6.32 1.67
N THR A 84 22.25 7.22 0.88
CA THR A 84 23.39 8.09 1.26
C THR A 84 23.20 8.91 2.54
N ASP A 85 21.96 9.32 2.85
CA ASP A 85 21.65 10.17 4.00
C ASP A 85 21.22 9.40 5.26
N THR A 86 21.15 8.07 5.20
CA THR A 86 20.80 7.23 6.35
C THR A 86 21.98 6.40 6.82
N TRP A 87 22.39 6.63 8.07
CA TRP A 87 23.29 5.75 8.80
C TRP A 87 22.56 4.44 9.12
N ILE A 88 22.41 3.56 8.14
CA ILE A 88 21.97 2.19 8.37
C ILE A 88 23.22 1.43 8.80
N ASP A 89 23.23 0.95 10.05
CA ASP A 89 24.27 0.05 10.54
C ASP A 89 24.06 -1.32 9.84
N LEU A 90 24.84 -1.54 8.79
CA LEU A 90 24.61 -2.58 7.77
C LEU A 90 25.07 -3.97 8.22
N GLN A 91 25.70 -4.11 9.40
CA GLN A 91 26.42 -5.32 9.74
C GLN A 91 25.56 -6.47 10.30
N SER A 92 24.25 -6.30 10.53
CA SER A 92 23.44 -7.45 11.00
C SER A 92 21.94 -7.43 10.71
N ASN A 93 21.36 -6.35 10.20
CA ASN A 93 19.90 -6.23 10.16
C ASN A 93 19.45 -5.38 8.96
N LEU A 94 20.07 -5.52 7.78
CA LEU A 94 19.59 -4.82 6.58
C LEU A 94 18.36 -5.53 6.02
N TRP A 95 17.27 -4.79 5.82
CA TRP A 95 16.05 -5.30 5.21
C TRP A 95 15.63 -4.44 4.02
N VAL A 96 15.05 -5.10 3.03
CA VAL A 96 14.32 -4.44 1.93
C VAL A 96 12.87 -4.87 2.02
N ASN A 97 11.97 -3.90 2.12
CA ASN A 97 10.55 -4.11 2.28
C ASN A 97 9.80 -3.37 1.18
N PHE A 98 8.75 -3.95 0.64
CA PHE A 98 7.97 -3.31 -0.42
C PHE A 98 6.60 -3.95 -0.56
N TRP A 99 5.69 -3.21 -1.18
CA TRP A 99 4.52 -3.80 -1.78
C TRP A 99 4.84 -4.32 -3.17
N ILE A 100 4.38 -5.52 -3.46
CA ILE A 100 4.44 -6.11 -4.80
C ILE A 100 3.07 -6.68 -5.19
N LYS A 101 2.69 -6.49 -6.45
CA LYS A 101 1.56 -7.20 -7.09
C LYS A 101 2.13 -7.91 -8.29
N VAL A 102 1.73 -9.17 -8.52
CA VAL A 102 2.33 -9.99 -9.57
C VAL A 102 1.25 -10.65 -10.43
N ASP A 103 1.48 -10.68 -11.74
CA ASP A 103 0.68 -11.38 -12.72
C ASP A 103 1.55 -12.24 -13.67
N GLY A 104 0.91 -13.13 -14.41
CA GLY A 104 1.55 -13.98 -15.40
C GLY A 104 2.15 -15.27 -14.84
N ILE A 105 2.31 -15.40 -13.51
CA ILE A 105 2.81 -16.60 -12.78
C ILE A 105 1.67 -17.38 -12.11
N ASN A 106 1.94 -18.56 -11.52
CA ASN A 106 0.93 -19.29 -10.73
C ASN A 106 0.95 -18.87 -9.24
N ALA A 107 -0.21 -18.90 -8.59
CA ALA A 107 -0.27 -18.70 -7.14
C ALA A 107 0.49 -19.82 -6.41
N GLY A 108 1.31 -19.45 -5.42
CA GLY A 108 2.19 -20.39 -4.71
C GLY A 108 3.56 -20.59 -5.35
N ASP A 109 3.81 -20.01 -6.53
CA ASP A 109 5.16 -19.95 -7.10
C ASP A 109 6.10 -19.12 -6.21
N THR A 110 7.37 -19.47 -6.26
CA THR A 110 8.44 -18.77 -5.55
C THR A 110 9.15 -17.84 -6.51
N LEU A 111 9.23 -16.57 -6.15
CA LEU A 111 10.09 -15.59 -6.80
C LEU A 111 11.40 -15.46 -6.03
N ALA A 112 12.43 -15.03 -6.73
CA ALA A 112 13.70 -14.62 -6.14
C ALA A 112 13.92 -13.13 -6.40
N CYS A 113 14.48 -12.39 -5.44
CA CYS A 113 15.09 -11.10 -5.73
C CYS A 113 16.61 -11.27 -5.77
N VAL A 114 17.24 -10.77 -6.82
CA VAL A 114 18.70 -10.59 -6.90
C VAL A 114 19.05 -9.18 -6.45
N PHE A 115 20.16 -9.02 -5.73
CA PHE A 115 20.60 -7.75 -5.16
C PHE A 115 22.01 -7.38 -5.60
N GLU A 116 22.26 -6.08 -5.81
CA GLU A 116 23.59 -5.46 -5.93
C GLU A 116 23.63 -4.26 -4.96
N LEU A 117 24.62 -4.21 -4.08
CA LEU A 117 24.85 -3.09 -3.16
C LEU A 117 26.05 -2.28 -3.62
N ASN A 118 25.94 -0.95 -3.66
CA ASN A 118 27.10 -0.10 -3.94
C ASN A 118 27.47 0.75 -2.73
N ASN A 119 28.77 0.90 -2.48
CA ASN A 119 29.26 1.85 -1.50
C ASN A 119 29.58 3.23 -2.11
N ALA A 120 29.96 4.17 -1.26
CA ALA A 120 30.37 5.52 -1.65
C ALA A 120 31.59 5.57 -2.61
N ASN A 121 32.40 4.51 -2.67
CA ASN A 121 33.55 4.42 -3.57
C ASN A 121 33.17 3.83 -4.94
N GLY A 122 31.92 3.40 -5.13
CA GLY A 122 31.46 2.73 -6.35
C GLY A 122 31.80 1.24 -6.41
N ASP A 123 32.33 0.66 -5.33
CA ASP A 123 32.50 -0.78 -5.21
C ASP A 123 31.13 -1.46 -5.17
N LYS A 124 31.04 -2.66 -5.75
CA LYS A 124 29.80 -3.42 -5.91
C LYS A 124 29.87 -4.72 -5.11
N PHE A 125 28.82 -5.00 -4.36
CA PHE A 125 28.74 -6.15 -3.48
C PHE A 125 27.47 -6.96 -3.72
N GLY A 126 27.64 -8.28 -3.73
CA GLY A 126 26.54 -9.24 -3.74
C GLY A 126 25.99 -9.53 -5.13
N TRP A 127 25.69 -10.82 -5.32
CA TRP A 127 24.74 -11.38 -6.28
C TRP A 127 23.84 -12.44 -5.61
N PRO A 128 23.47 -12.32 -4.33
CA PRO A 128 22.68 -13.36 -3.68
C PRO A 128 21.22 -13.28 -4.13
N ASN A 129 20.52 -14.41 -4.06
CA ASN A 129 19.09 -14.47 -4.28
C ASN A 129 18.34 -14.69 -2.97
N VAL A 130 17.39 -13.80 -2.65
CA VAL A 130 16.44 -14.03 -1.56
C VAL A 130 15.12 -14.49 -2.16
N GLN A 131 14.65 -15.66 -1.74
CA GLN A 131 13.41 -16.23 -2.26
C GLN A 131 12.22 -15.83 -1.39
N PHE A 132 11.08 -15.56 -2.02
CA PHE A 132 9.82 -15.29 -1.36
C PHE A 132 8.66 -15.89 -2.15
N LYS A 133 7.57 -16.22 -1.46
CA LYS A 133 6.38 -16.82 -2.07
C LYS A 133 5.36 -15.76 -2.43
N ILE A 134 4.70 -15.93 -3.56
CA ILE A 134 3.51 -15.16 -3.92
C ILE A 134 2.28 -15.95 -3.49
N ASN A 135 1.53 -15.38 -2.54
CA ASN A 135 0.38 -16.08 -1.95
C ASN A 135 -0.87 -15.98 -2.84
N GLU A 136 -1.03 -14.87 -3.56
CA GLU A 136 -2.21 -14.52 -4.35
C GLU A 136 -1.76 -13.66 -5.55
N LEU A 137 -2.27 -13.98 -6.73
CA LEU A 137 -1.99 -13.22 -7.96
C LEU A 137 -2.85 -11.97 -8.02
N ASN A 138 -2.38 -10.95 -8.73
CA ASN A 138 -3.11 -9.71 -8.99
C ASN A 138 -3.61 -8.99 -7.73
N LYS A 139 -2.96 -9.24 -6.59
CA LYS A 139 -3.19 -8.52 -5.33
C LYS A 139 -1.89 -8.02 -4.74
N TRP A 140 -1.96 -6.85 -4.12
CA TRP A 140 -0.84 -6.27 -3.41
C TRP A 140 -0.47 -7.10 -2.19
N GLN A 141 0.82 -7.42 -2.06
CA GLN A 141 1.37 -8.20 -0.97
C GLN A 141 2.57 -7.47 -0.39
N TRP A 142 2.64 -7.38 0.95
CA TRP A 142 3.80 -6.84 1.62
C TRP A 142 4.88 -7.92 1.72
N VAL A 143 6.06 -7.60 1.22
CA VAL A 143 7.23 -8.48 1.24
C VAL A 143 8.33 -7.80 2.03
N SER A 144 8.95 -8.56 2.93
CA SER A 144 10.11 -8.15 3.72
C SER A 144 11.23 -9.16 3.52
N LEU A 145 12.34 -8.71 2.97
CA LEU A 145 13.49 -9.54 2.64
C LEU A 145 14.64 -9.19 3.57
N ASP A 146 15.08 -10.18 4.35
CA ASP A 146 16.25 -10.10 5.21
C ASP A 146 17.51 -10.24 4.36
N LEU A 147 18.31 -9.18 4.29
CA LEU A 147 19.57 -9.17 3.56
C LEU A 147 20.75 -9.53 4.47
N SER A 148 20.55 -9.66 5.79
CA SER A 148 21.62 -9.96 6.75
C SER A 148 22.17 -11.38 6.60
N SER A 149 21.34 -12.32 6.13
CA SER A 149 21.75 -13.71 5.89
C SER A 149 22.50 -13.90 4.58
N LEU A 150 22.66 -12.84 3.79
CA LEU A 150 23.28 -12.94 2.49
C LEU A 150 24.79 -13.03 2.63
N ASP A 151 25.34 -14.09 2.04
CA ASP A 151 26.78 -14.26 1.97
C ASP A 151 27.35 -13.36 0.89
N PHE A 152 27.89 -12.23 1.30
CA PHE A 152 28.70 -11.34 0.46
C PHE A 152 30.17 -11.83 0.38
N SER A 153 30.44 -13.12 0.57
CA SER A 153 31.77 -13.70 0.75
C SER A 153 32.79 -13.18 -0.26
N GLY A 154 33.94 -12.76 0.27
CA GLY A 154 34.98 -12.02 -0.45
C GLY A 154 35.10 -10.56 -0.03
N ASN A 155 34.12 -10.03 0.69
CA ASN A 155 34.11 -8.65 1.18
C ASN A 155 34.32 -8.58 2.70
N SER A 156 35.03 -7.56 3.17
CA SER A 156 35.19 -7.33 4.61
C SER A 156 33.95 -6.63 5.18
N ALA A 157 33.69 -6.75 6.48
CA ALA A 157 32.61 -5.99 7.13
C ALA A 157 32.74 -4.48 6.89
N ALA A 158 33.97 -3.96 6.85
CA ALA A 158 34.28 -2.56 6.50
C ALA A 158 33.92 -2.19 5.05
N SER A 159 33.81 -3.17 4.15
CA SER A 159 33.39 -2.96 2.75
C SER A 159 31.88 -2.78 2.64
N LEU A 160 31.12 -3.26 3.63
CA LEU A 160 29.67 -3.08 3.76
C LEU A 160 29.32 -1.81 4.55
N ASP A 161 30.29 -1.13 5.13
CA ASP A 161 30.08 0.19 5.74
C ASP A 161 29.91 1.24 4.63
N GLY A 162 28.88 2.09 4.76
CA GLY A 162 28.65 3.18 3.81
C GLY A 162 28.09 2.73 2.46
N ILE A 163 27.22 1.72 2.45
CA ILE A 163 26.33 1.48 1.30
C ILE A 163 25.54 2.76 1.02
N THR A 164 25.57 3.18 -0.22
CA THR A 164 24.89 4.38 -0.75
C THR A 164 23.78 4.02 -1.70
N LEU A 165 23.78 2.81 -2.23
CA LEU A 165 22.80 2.34 -3.19
C LEU A 165 22.44 0.88 -2.94
N VAL A 166 21.14 0.59 -2.89
CA VAL A 166 20.61 -0.77 -2.96
C VAL A 166 19.95 -0.95 -4.31
N LYS A 167 20.36 -1.99 -5.06
CA LYS A 167 19.67 -2.42 -6.26
C LYS A 167 19.02 -3.77 -6.09
N PHE A 168 17.85 -3.96 -6.70
CA PHE A 168 17.23 -5.28 -6.73
C PHE A 168 16.35 -5.53 -7.96
N SER A 169 16.18 -6.82 -8.27
CA SER A 169 15.38 -7.31 -9.39
C SER A 169 14.63 -8.59 -9.00
N PRO A 170 13.29 -8.61 -9.06
CA PRO A 170 12.52 -9.85 -9.06
C PRO A 170 12.87 -10.72 -10.26
N GLN A 171 12.96 -12.01 -10.00
CA GLN A 171 13.35 -13.04 -10.94
C GLN A 171 12.43 -14.23 -10.69
N VAL A 172 11.94 -14.81 -11.78
CA VAL A 172 11.24 -16.08 -11.69
C VAL A 172 12.28 -17.20 -11.62
N ILE A 173 12.12 -18.14 -10.68
CA ILE A 173 13.10 -19.22 -10.47
C ILE A 173 12.93 -20.31 -11.54
N LYS A 174 14.05 -20.95 -11.91
CA LYS A 174 14.12 -22.07 -12.87
C LYS A 174 13.05 -23.14 -12.55
N ASN A 175 12.35 -23.62 -13.58
CA ASN A 175 11.14 -24.48 -13.59
C ASN A 175 9.80 -23.74 -13.65
N TYR A 176 9.84 -22.45 -13.94
CA TYR A 176 8.66 -21.69 -14.25
C TYR A 176 7.99 -22.10 -15.57
N ALA A 177 6.68 -22.31 -15.53
CA ALA A 177 5.83 -22.48 -16.70
C ALA A 177 4.90 -21.26 -16.78
N PRO A 178 5.18 -20.28 -17.68
CA PRO A 178 4.33 -19.11 -17.80
C PRO A 178 2.87 -19.49 -18.05
N VAL A 179 1.97 -18.68 -17.50
CA VAL A 179 0.59 -18.65 -17.98
C VAL A 179 0.63 -18.21 -19.45
N ASN A 180 -0.26 -18.76 -20.27
CA ASN A 180 -0.34 -18.78 -21.75
C ASN A 180 0.24 -17.61 -22.58
N ASP A 181 0.43 -16.43 -22.01
CA ASP A 181 0.84 -15.19 -22.68
C ASP A 181 2.37 -14.94 -22.69
N LYS A 182 3.17 -15.84 -22.09
CA LYS A 182 4.65 -15.74 -22.03
C LYS A 182 5.15 -14.40 -21.50
N SER A 183 4.38 -13.71 -20.67
CA SER A 183 4.81 -12.49 -19.98
C SER A 183 4.76 -12.67 -18.47
N PHE A 184 5.63 -11.94 -17.78
CA PHE A 184 5.68 -11.82 -16.33
C PHE A 184 5.55 -10.35 -16.00
N ILE A 185 4.51 -9.99 -15.24
CA ILE A 185 4.22 -8.60 -14.89
C ILE A 185 4.30 -8.46 -13.38
N TYR A 186 4.96 -7.41 -12.89
CA TYR A 186 4.95 -7.08 -11.47
C TYR A 186 4.95 -5.58 -11.24
N ASP A 187 4.24 -5.18 -10.20
CA ASP A 187 4.13 -3.79 -9.78
C ASP A 187 4.80 -3.59 -8.44
N PHE A 188 5.42 -2.43 -8.23
CA PHE A 188 6.04 -2.03 -6.98
C PHE A 188 5.46 -0.74 -6.40
N GLN A 189 5.39 -0.69 -5.07
CA GLN A 189 5.13 0.54 -4.31
C GLN A 189 5.80 0.50 -2.91
N ASP A 190 6.05 1.67 -2.32
CA ASP A 190 6.58 1.89 -0.96
C ASP A 190 7.84 1.09 -0.62
N ILE A 191 8.86 1.19 -1.45
CA ILE A 191 10.11 0.46 -1.23
C ILE A 191 10.85 1.08 -0.06
N THR A 192 11.12 0.29 0.97
CA THR A 192 11.73 0.71 2.22
C THR A 192 12.99 -0.11 2.51
N VAL A 193 14.12 0.58 2.62
CA VAL A 193 15.36 0.01 3.14
C VAL A 193 15.49 0.39 4.61
N SER A 194 15.63 -0.59 5.50
CA SER A 194 15.57 -0.35 6.94
C SER A 194 16.53 -1.23 7.74
N ASN A 195 16.80 -0.80 8.97
CA ASN A 195 17.37 -1.66 10.01
C ASN A 195 16.24 -2.47 10.67
N GLY A 196 16.17 -3.77 10.35
CA GLY A 196 15.10 -4.67 10.77
C GLY A 196 13.89 -4.66 9.84
N GLN A 197 13.03 -5.66 10.02
CA GLN A 197 11.79 -5.79 9.27
C GLN A 197 10.88 -4.58 9.50
N ALA A 198 10.40 -3.96 8.42
CA ALA A 198 9.43 -2.87 8.50
C ALA A 198 7.99 -3.41 8.52
N ASN A 199 7.12 -2.72 9.25
CA ASN A 199 5.69 -2.98 9.19
C ASN A 199 5.11 -2.55 7.84
N ALA A 200 4.15 -3.32 7.34
CA ALA A 200 3.41 -2.96 6.15
C ALA A 200 2.76 -1.57 6.29
N THR A 201 2.93 -0.72 5.27
CA THR A 201 2.18 0.53 5.13
C THR A 201 0.72 0.24 4.75
N ALA A 202 -0.07 1.26 4.43
CA ALA A 202 -1.39 1.02 3.86
C ALA A 202 -1.25 0.36 2.48
N GLU A 203 -2.09 -0.63 2.19
CA GLU A 203 -2.08 -1.32 0.91
C GLU A 203 -2.25 -0.34 -0.27
N PRO A 204 -1.31 -0.36 -1.24
CA PRO A 204 -1.36 0.34 -2.52
C PRO A 204 -2.66 0.21 -3.26
N CYS A 205 -3.07 1.31 -3.90
CA CYS A 205 -4.26 1.37 -4.75
C CYS A 205 -5.50 0.70 -4.15
N LYS A 206 -5.57 0.59 -2.82
CA LYS A 206 -6.70 -0.03 -2.14
C LYS A 206 -7.90 0.83 -2.45
N THR A 207 -8.75 0.30 -3.30
CA THR A 207 -10.00 0.96 -3.59
C THR A 207 -10.78 0.96 -2.29
N ASN A 208 -11.00 2.16 -1.73
CA ASN A 208 -11.90 2.33 -0.60
C ASN A 208 -13.36 2.17 -1.06
N VAL A 209 -13.67 1.15 -1.87
CA VAL A 209 -15.04 0.72 -2.13
C VAL A 209 -15.52 -0.17 -0.98
N GLY A 210 -15.30 0.31 0.23
CA GLY A 210 -16.14 -0.04 1.34
C GLY A 210 -17.24 1.01 1.40
N ILE A 211 -18.48 0.64 1.06
CA ILE A 211 -19.54 1.08 1.96
C ILE A 211 -19.07 0.59 3.31
N VAL A 212 -18.60 1.51 4.17
CA VAL A 212 -18.53 1.24 5.59
C VAL A 212 -19.93 0.75 5.90
N ALA A 213 -20.08 -0.56 6.11
CA ALA A 213 -21.25 -1.09 6.76
C ALA A 213 -21.19 -0.41 8.13
N ALA A 214 -21.82 0.76 8.21
CA ALA A 214 -22.00 1.49 9.44
C ALA A 214 -22.67 0.48 10.34
N LYS A 215 -21.86 -0.09 11.24
CA LYS A 215 -22.26 -0.95 12.33
C LYS A 215 -23.61 -0.43 12.78
N SER A 216 -24.67 -1.18 12.49
CA SER A 216 -26.07 -0.72 12.61
C SER A 216 -26.23 0.07 13.89
N THR A 217 -26.11 1.39 13.77
CA THR A 217 -26.23 2.29 14.89
C THR A 217 -27.72 2.36 15.07
N ARG A 218 -28.23 1.75 16.15
CA ARG A 218 -29.59 1.98 16.61
C ARG A 218 -29.83 3.48 16.52
N SER A 219 -30.85 3.89 15.77
CA SER A 219 -31.22 5.30 15.59
C SER A 219 -31.13 6.03 16.94
N ASN A 220 -30.46 7.18 16.96
CA ASN A 220 -30.35 7.97 18.19
C ASN A 220 -31.59 8.82 18.43
N LEU A 221 -32.42 8.98 17.40
CA LEU A 221 -33.64 9.75 17.45
C LEU A 221 -34.89 8.94 17.79
N PHE A 222 -35.08 7.76 17.20
CA PHE A 222 -36.35 7.04 17.25
C PHE A 222 -36.21 5.51 17.17
N TYR A 223 -37.29 4.80 17.50
CA TYR A 223 -37.41 3.36 17.34
C TYR A 223 -38.89 2.96 17.27
N PRO A 224 -39.23 1.84 16.60
CA PRO A 224 -38.36 0.99 15.81
C PRO A 224 -38.03 1.59 14.44
N ASN A 225 -36.96 1.08 13.81
CA ASN A 225 -36.64 1.31 12.41
C ASN A 225 -36.12 -0.02 11.82
N PRO A 226 -36.82 -0.68 10.87
CA PRO A 226 -38.03 -0.22 10.18
C PRO A 226 -39.27 -0.08 11.09
N ALA A 227 -40.12 0.90 10.79
CA ALA A 227 -41.33 1.23 11.53
C ALA A 227 -42.57 0.55 10.95
N GLN A 228 -43.52 0.22 11.82
CA GLN A 228 -44.84 -0.31 11.46
C GLN A 228 -45.90 0.52 12.19
N GLY A 229 -46.64 1.34 11.44
CA GLY A 229 -47.71 2.20 11.96
C GLY A 229 -47.24 3.41 12.78
N PHE A 230 -46.22 3.30 13.63
CA PHE A 230 -45.71 4.42 14.43
C PHE A 230 -44.22 4.29 14.77
N ILE A 231 -43.63 5.39 15.21
CA ILE A 231 -42.31 5.42 15.87
C ILE A 231 -42.42 6.12 17.23
N ASN A 232 -41.55 5.73 18.15
CA ASN A 232 -41.30 6.44 19.39
C ASN A 232 -40.00 7.23 19.28
N LEU A 233 -40.03 8.51 19.66
CA LEU A 233 -38.84 9.34 19.80
C LEU A 233 -38.20 9.07 21.17
N LYS A 234 -36.87 9.12 21.25
CA LYS A 234 -36.16 8.95 22.54
C LYS A 234 -36.40 10.10 23.53
N LYS A 235 -36.84 11.26 23.03
CA LYS A 235 -37.23 12.45 23.80
C LYS A 235 -38.48 13.08 23.18
N VAL A 236 -39.27 13.79 23.98
CA VAL A 236 -40.38 14.61 23.47
C VAL A 236 -39.80 15.71 22.58
N ALA A 237 -40.29 15.82 21.35
CA ALA A 237 -39.76 16.78 20.39
C ALA A 237 -40.80 17.19 19.33
N SER A 238 -40.43 18.20 18.54
CA SER A 238 -41.16 18.65 17.35
C SER A 238 -40.30 18.43 16.12
N GLY A 239 -40.92 18.11 14.99
CA GLY A 239 -40.20 17.75 13.78
C GLY A 239 -41.07 17.51 12.57
N GLN A 240 -40.46 16.98 11.53
CA GLN A 240 -41.11 16.70 10.26
C GLN A 240 -40.56 15.43 9.61
N ILE A 241 -41.38 14.77 8.81
CA ILE A 241 -41.00 13.66 7.95
C ILE A 241 -41.04 14.15 6.51
N ILE A 242 -40.00 13.81 5.77
CA ILE A 242 -39.72 14.26 4.41
C ILE A 242 -39.57 13.02 3.51
N ASP A 243 -40.15 13.05 2.31
CA ASP A 243 -39.96 11.97 1.32
C ASP A 243 -38.66 12.13 0.51
N LEU A 244 -38.38 11.18 -0.39
CA LEU A 244 -37.17 11.21 -1.22
C LEU A 244 -37.09 12.40 -2.19
N SER A 245 -38.21 13.07 -2.47
CA SER A 245 -38.24 14.28 -3.30
C SER A 245 -37.96 15.57 -2.51
N GLY A 246 -37.79 15.46 -1.19
CA GLY A 246 -37.62 16.62 -0.30
C GLY A 246 -38.94 17.25 0.16
N LYS A 247 -40.09 16.65 -0.18
CA LYS A 247 -41.41 17.15 0.25
C LYS A 247 -41.72 16.73 1.67
N VAL A 248 -42.15 17.67 2.51
CA VAL A 248 -42.65 17.39 3.86
C VAL A 248 -44.00 16.68 3.76
N VAL A 249 -44.05 15.44 4.26
CA VAL A 249 -45.24 14.58 4.23
C VAL A 249 -45.98 14.52 5.57
N LEU A 250 -45.28 14.81 6.67
CA LEU A 250 -45.87 14.83 8.02
C LEU A 250 -45.14 15.84 8.91
N ARG A 251 -45.87 16.54 9.77
CA ARG A 251 -45.33 17.38 10.86
C ARG A 251 -45.87 16.89 12.19
N PHE A 252 -45.04 16.92 13.21
CA PHE A 252 -45.43 16.59 14.58
C PHE A 252 -44.83 17.61 15.55
N ALA A 253 -45.50 17.85 16.66
CA ALA A 253 -45.07 18.82 17.65
C ALA A 253 -45.23 18.27 19.07
N ASN A 254 -44.23 18.53 19.91
CA ASN A 254 -44.23 18.23 21.34
C ASN A 254 -44.77 16.84 21.69
N THR A 255 -44.29 15.80 21.01
CA THR A 255 -44.72 14.41 21.22
C THR A 255 -43.51 13.47 21.32
N SER A 256 -43.67 12.36 22.03
CA SER A 256 -42.73 11.23 22.05
C SER A 256 -43.16 10.08 21.13
N ARG A 257 -44.35 10.15 20.52
CA ARG A 257 -44.86 9.13 19.60
C ARG A 257 -45.42 9.79 18.34
N VAL A 258 -45.01 9.28 17.18
CA VAL A 258 -45.42 9.80 15.86
C VAL A 258 -46.13 8.68 15.11
N ASP A 259 -47.38 8.93 14.74
CA ASP A 259 -48.19 8.03 13.92
C ASP A 259 -47.83 8.18 12.44
N LEU A 260 -47.53 7.05 11.80
CA LEU A 260 -47.10 6.89 10.42
C LEU A 260 -48.11 6.12 9.58
N SER A 261 -49.28 5.76 10.13
CA SER A 261 -50.26 4.88 9.49
C SER A 261 -50.78 5.40 8.13
N ASN A 262 -50.68 6.72 7.91
CA ASN A 262 -51.08 7.37 6.66
C ASN A 262 -49.92 7.49 5.64
N LEU A 263 -48.71 7.02 5.97
CA LEU A 263 -47.57 6.98 5.06
C LEU A 263 -47.53 5.63 4.34
N ARG A 264 -47.21 5.67 3.04
CA ARG A 264 -47.00 4.44 2.27
C ARG A 264 -45.69 3.78 2.69
N SER A 265 -45.59 2.47 2.51
CA SER A 265 -44.35 1.74 2.70
C SER A 265 -43.25 2.33 1.82
N GLY A 266 -42.07 2.58 2.39
CA GLY A 266 -41.00 3.26 1.67
C GLY A 266 -39.95 3.92 2.56
N LEU A 267 -39.08 4.69 1.92
CA LEU A 267 -37.99 5.42 2.55
C LEU A 267 -38.33 6.89 2.72
N TYR A 268 -38.05 7.39 3.93
CA TYR A 268 -38.28 8.75 4.35
C TYR A 268 -37.09 9.26 5.17
N PHE A 269 -37.07 10.56 5.42
CA PHE A 269 -36.18 11.20 6.38
C PHE A 269 -37.01 11.84 7.48
N ILE A 270 -36.64 11.61 8.74
CA ILE A 270 -37.19 12.34 9.87
C ILE A 270 -36.19 13.42 10.29
N LYS A 271 -36.69 14.65 10.43
CA LYS A 271 -35.93 15.79 10.94
C LYS A 271 -36.50 16.23 12.28
N VAL A 272 -35.67 16.18 13.31
CA VAL A 272 -35.96 16.67 14.67
C VAL A 272 -34.83 17.62 15.05
N ASP A 273 -35.15 18.85 15.42
CA ASP A 273 -34.16 19.91 15.65
C ASP A 273 -33.19 20.04 14.45
N ASN A 274 -31.88 19.95 14.70
CA ASN A 274 -30.81 19.97 13.70
C ASN A 274 -30.36 18.56 13.27
N GLN A 275 -31.10 17.51 13.65
CA GLN A 275 -30.76 16.12 13.32
C GLN A 275 -31.70 15.58 12.25
N VAL A 276 -31.12 14.86 11.28
CA VAL A 276 -31.84 14.18 10.21
C VAL A 276 -31.42 12.72 10.21
N GLU A 277 -32.38 11.80 10.26
CA GLU A 277 -32.12 10.36 10.20
C GLU A 277 -33.05 9.66 9.19
N LYS A 278 -32.59 8.53 8.64
CA LYS A 278 -33.31 7.70 7.67
C LYS A 278 -34.39 6.87 8.37
N LEU A 279 -35.64 6.99 7.93
CA LEU A 279 -36.81 6.25 8.41
C LEU A 279 -37.29 5.29 7.31
N MET A 280 -37.44 4.01 7.64
CA MET A 280 -38.06 3.02 6.76
C MET A 280 -39.46 2.67 7.30
N VAL A 281 -40.50 2.86 6.48
CA VAL A 281 -41.89 2.49 6.81
C VAL A 281 -42.24 1.19 6.08
N LYS A 282 -42.79 0.22 6.80
CA LYS A 282 -43.31 -1.04 6.25
C LYS A 282 -44.80 -0.95 5.94
#